data_AF-A0A8E2I451-F1
#
_entry.id   AF-A0A8E2I451-F1
#
_cell.length_a   1.000
_cell.length_b   1.000
_cell.length_c   1.000
_cell.angle_alpha   90.00
_cell.angle_beta   90.00
_cell.angle_gamma   90.00
#
_symmetry.space_group_name_H-M   'P 1'
#
loop_
_entity.id
_entity.type
_entity.pdbx_description
1 polymer ?
#
loop_
_entity_poly.entity_id
_entity_poly.type
_entity_poly.pdbx_seq_one_letter_code
_entity_poly.pdbx_strand_id
1 'polypeptide(L)'
;MTPFVMALISSITGMLGANMIHGYLLRSNGTLKKRGSALSESEVLTSEIIFGFILTFCVSIFIQLGVFGIFGSAHASSIWAIFLFTFFSCTTMFLLFKTIAVFLGGWGMLVMFSVNFMGIFSSGGAFPLSTLPIVHRLFSNILPTRYIVDGIRALLYYDGRLEAGLGQALGALSIYFVLTLAILITFIANIKKYKEVKPVESGKKIGVEVENEIPHKSHNHENREIHHTGEKDEQFRQALSHLAKGKQEEKQEMDDDEFRNALKSLHKKK
;
A
#
# COMPACT_ATOMS: atom_id res chain seq x y z
N MET A 1 -23.20 1.97 18.73
CA MET A 1 -22.64 2.22 17.37
C MET A 1 -23.47 1.48 16.33
N THR A 2 -23.61 2.01 15.10
CA THR A 2 -24.42 1.36 14.06
C THR A 2 -23.64 0.23 13.37
N PRO A 3 -24.31 -0.88 12.95
CA PRO A 3 -23.70 -1.97 12.18
C PRO A 3 -22.90 -1.49 10.96
N PHE A 4 -23.35 -0.38 10.36
CA PHE A 4 -22.68 0.28 9.27
C PHE A 4 -21.26 0.73 9.62
N VAL A 5 -21.06 1.41 10.77
CA VAL A 5 -19.73 1.90 11.18
C VAL A 5 -18.74 0.75 11.39
N MET A 6 -19.21 -0.37 11.96
CA MET A 6 -18.38 -1.57 12.14
C MET A 6 -17.92 -2.15 10.79
N ALA A 7 -18.83 -2.22 9.82
CA ALA A 7 -18.52 -2.67 8.48
C ALA A 7 -17.57 -1.70 7.74
N LEU A 8 -17.73 -0.38 7.95
CA LEU A 8 -16.82 0.63 7.42
C LEU A 8 -15.39 0.42 7.92
N ILE A 9 -15.22 0.30 9.25
CA ILE A 9 -13.91 0.10 9.86
C ILE A 9 -13.30 -1.19 9.31
N SER A 10 -14.06 -2.29 9.28
CA SER A 10 -13.61 -3.56 8.72
C SER A 10 -13.11 -3.45 7.27
N SER A 11 -13.86 -2.75 6.42
CA SER A 11 -13.50 -2.59 5.01
C SER A 11 -12.29 -1.67 4.80
N ILE A 12 -12.22 -0.56 5.55
CA ILE A 12 -11.08 0.36 5.53
C ILE A 12 -9.82 -0.35 6.05
N THR A 13 -9.91 -1.12 7.13
CA THR A 13 -8.82 -1.94 7.65
C THR A 13 -8.35 -2.96 6.63
N GLY A 14 -9.26 -3.60 5.90
CA GLY A 14 -8.89 -4.55 4.85
C GLY A 14 -8.03 -3.89 3.76
N MET A 15 -8.46 -2.74 3.24
CA MET A 15 -7.73 -2.03 2.18
C MET A 15 -6.43 -1.41 2.68
N LEU A 16 -6.49 -0.61 3.75
CA LEU A 16 -5.31 0.07 4.30
C LEU A 16 -4.31 -0.93 4.84
N GLY A 17 -4.77 -1.98 5.53
CA GLY A 17 -3.94 -3.07 5.99
C GLY A 17 -3.24 -3.76 4.82
N ALA A 18 -3.96 -4.00 3.72
CA ALA A 18 -3.34 -4.58 2.53
C ALA A 18 -2.24 -3.69 1.94
N ASN A 19 -2.49 -2.39 1.79
CA ASN A 19 -1.51 -1.47 1.21
C ASN A 19 -0.33 -1.18 2.13
N MET A 20 -0.58 -0.94 3.42
CA MET A 20 0.46 -0.66 4.41
C MET A 20 1.39 -1.87 4.57
N ILE A 21 0.85 -3.08 4.77
CA ILE A 21 1.67 -4.27 4.95
C ILE A 21 2.53 -4.54 3.72
N HIS A 22 1.96 -4.37 2.51
CA HIS A 22 2.72 -4.49 1.26
C HIS A 22 3.87 -3.47 1.20
N GLY A 23 3.59 -2.19 1.46
CA GLY A 23 4.59 -1.13 1.43
C GLY A 23 5.70 -1.31 2.47
N TYR A 24 5.36 -1.71 3.70
CA TYR A 24 6.35 -1.98 4.74
C TYR A 24 7.22 -3.18 4.40
N LEU A 25 6.64 -4.26 3.88
CA LEU A 25 7.43 -5.43 3.50
C LEU A 25 8.31 -5.17 2.29
N LEU A 26 7.86 -4.38 1.31
CA LEU A 26 8.69 -3.98 0.18
C LEU A 26 9.88 -3.11 0.61
N ARG A 27 9.64 -2.17 1.53
CA ARG A 27 10.70 -1.33 2.12
C ARG A 27 11.71 -2.15 2.93
N SER A 28 11.21 -3.09 3.74
CA SER A 28 12.05 -4.02 4.50
C SER A 28 12.85 -4.91 3.56
N ASN A 29 12.24 -5.47 2.51
CA ASN A 29 12.91 -6.30 1.52
C ASN A 29 13.98 -5.50 0.75
N GLY A 30 13.72 -4.23 0.40
CA GLY A 30 14.72 -3.35 -0.21
C GLY A 30 15.94 -3.13 0.69
N THR A 31 15.74 -3.04 2.00
CA THR A 31 16.82 -2.93 2.99
C THR A 31 17.58 -4.25 3.16
N LEU A 32 16.86 -5.37 3.18
CA LEU A 32 17.40 -6.73 3.22
C LEU A 32 18.22 -7.07 1.96
N LYS A 33 17.77 -6.62 0.78
CA LYS A 33 18.50 -6.74 -0.49
C LYS A 33 19.85 -6.02 -0.43
N LYS A 34 19.94 -4.85 0.21
CA LYS A 34 21.22 -4.15 0.44
C LYS A 34 22.16 -4.90 1.39
N ARG A 35 21.63 -5.80 2.23
CA ARG A 35 22.39 -6.65 3.17
C ARG A 35 22.69 -8.05 2.63
N GLY A 36 22.35 -8.35 1.37
CA GLY A 36 22.64 -9.63 0.73
C GLY A 36 21.57 -10.73 0.90
N SER A 37 20.49 -10.47 1.65
CA SER A 37 19.44 -11.46 1.94
C SER A 37 18.08 -11.05 1.36
N ALA A 38 17.96 -10.94 0.03
CA ALA A 38 16.70 -10.57 -0.60
C ALA A 38 15.65 -11.68 -0.47
N LEU A 39 14.45 -11.33 0.02
CA LEU A 39 13.30 -12.23 0.08
C LEU A 39 12.68 -12.38 -1.31
N SER A 40 12.26 -13.61 -1.60
CA SER A 40 11.53 -13.97 -2.82
C SER A 40 10.13 -13.36 -2.82
N GLU A 41 9.55 -13.11 -4.00
CA GLU A 41 8.19 -12.55 -4.11
C GLU A 41 7.13 -13.42 -3.41
N SER A 42 7.28 -14.75 -3.46
CA SER A 42 6.44 -15.71 -2.74
C SER A 42 6.55 -15.60 -1.21
N GLU A 43 7.75 -15.28 -0.71
CA GLU A 43 7.99 -15.14 0.73
C GLU A 43 7.42 -13.83 1.25
N VAL A 44 7.58 -12.74 0.48
CA VAL A 44 6.94 -11.45 0.76
C VAL A 44 5.43 -11.61 0.81
N LEU A 45 4.81 -12.24 -0.19
CA LEU A 45 3.36 -12.46 -0.22
C LEU A 45 2.89 -13.33 0.96
N THR A 46 3.67 -14.35 1.35
CA THR A 46 3.34 -15.18 2.53
C THR A 46 3.42 -14.36 3.82
N SER A 47 4.46 -13.55 4.00
CA SER A 47 4.59 -12.64 5.14
C SER A 47 3.43 -11.64 5.17
N GLU A 48 3.00 -11.10 4.02
CA GLU A 48 1.86 -10.19 3.94
C GLU A 48 0.58 -10.81 4.47
N ILE A 49 0.30 -12.07 4.11
CA ILE A 49 -0.89 -12.78 4.58
C ILE A 49 -0.80 -12.99 6.09
N ILE A 50 0.34 -13.44 6.61
CA ILE A 50 0.53 -13.68 8.06
C ILE A 50 0.34 -12.39 8.86
N PHE A 51 1.03 -11.30 8.48
CA PHE A 51 0.86 -10.00 9.13
C PHE A 51 -0.56 -9.47 8.98
N GLY A 52 -1.23 -9.78 7.86
CA GLY A 52 -2.62 -9.47 7.62
C GLY A 52 -3.56 -10.09 8.64
N PHE A 53 -3.42 -11.40 8.88
CA PHE A 53 -4.21 -12.11 9.90
C PHE A 53 -3.98 -11.55 11.31
N ILE A 54 -2.73 -11.21 11.65
CA ILE A 54 -2.40 -10.59 12.94
C ILE A 54 -3.08 -9.22 13.06
N LEU A 55 -2.99 -8.40 12.00
CA LEU A 55 -3.62 -7.09 11.97
C LEU A 55 -5.14 -7.18 12.10
N THR A 56 -5.81 -8.07 11.36
CA THR A 56 -7.27 -8.21 11.41
C THR A 56 -7.73 -8.73 12.76
N PHE A 57 -6.95 -9.60 13.41
CA PHE A 57 -7.21 -10.07 14.76
C PHE A 57 -7.14 -8.91 15.77
N CYS A 58 -6.04 -8.15 15.78
CA CYS A 58 -5.86 -6.99 16.65
C CYS A 58 -6.98 -5.96 16.44
N VAL A 59 -7.27 -5.60 15.20
CA VAL A 59 -8.34 -4.62 14.89
C VAL A 59 -9.69 -5.11 15.37
N SER A 60 -10.01 -6.39 15.24
CA SER A 60 -11.28 -6.94 15.71
C SER A 60 -11.43 -6.86 17.23
N ILE A 61 -10.33 -7.04 17.98
CA ILE A 61 -10.31 -6.79 19.43
C ILE A 61 -10.55 -5.32 19.73
N PHE A 62 -9.84 -4.41 19.06
CA PHE A 62 -10.00 -2.96 19.28
C PHE A 62 -11.42 -2.48 18.96
N ILE A 63 -12.01 -2.99 17.88
CA ILE A 63 -13.40 -2.71 17.52
C ILE A 63 -14.35 -3.15 18.65
N GLN A 64 -14.15 -4.35 19.20
CA GLN A 64 -14.96 -4.87 20.31
C GLN A 64 -14.82 -4.01 21.57
N LEU A 65 -13.59 -3.65 21.94
CA LEU A 65 -13.30 -2.79 23.07
C LEU A 65 -13.91 -1.39 22.89
N GLY A 66 -13.83 -0.82 21.68
CA GLY A 66 -14.47 0.45 21.38
C GLY A 66 -15.98 0.36 21.52
N VAL A 67 -16.63 -0.57 20.83
CA VAL A 67 -18.09 -0.63 20.76
C VAL A 67 -18.77 -1.02 22.07
N PHE A 68 -18.19 -1.98 22.80
CA PHE A 68 -18.79 -2.47 24.04
C PHE A 68 -18.18 -1.83 25.28
N GLY A 69 -16.88 -1.52 25.26
CA GLY A 69 -16.21 -0.89 26.40
C GLY A 69 -16.46 0.61 26.48
N ILE A 70 -16.33 1.34 25.38
CA ILE A 70 -16.44 2.82 25.38
C ILE A 70 -17.89 3.25 25.10
N PHE A 71 -18.50 2.71 24.03
CA PHE A 71 -19.82 3.16 23.59
C PHE A 71 -20.99 2.44 24.28
N GLY A 72 -20.74 1.37 25.04
CA GLY A 72 -21.78 0.63 25.77
C GLY A 72 -22.92 0.13 24.87
N SER A 73 -22.61 -0.26 23.63
CA SER A 73 -23.64 -0.59 22.64
C SER A 73 -24.43 -1.84 23.06
N ALA A 74 -25.76 -1.76 23.05
CA ALA A 74 -26.62 -2.91 23.30
C ALA A 74 -26.35 -4.04 22.29
N HIS A 75 -26.28 -5.27 22.78
CA HIS A 75 -26.11 -6.48 21.98
C HIS A 75 -27.13 -7.52 22.40
N ALA A 76 -27.82 -8.09 21.41
CA ALA A 76 -28.68 -9.26 21.62
C ALA A 76 -27.84 -10.54 21.75
N SER A 77 -26.89 -10.74 20.81
CA SER A 77 -26.03 -11.92 20.78
C SER A 77 -24.85 -11.85 21.75
N SER A 78 -24.19 -12.98 21.97
CA SER A 78 -22.93 -13.07 22.71
C SER A 78 -21.81 -12.23 22.08
N ILE A 79 -21.02 -11.58 22.94
CA ILE A 79 -19.83 -10.79 22.59
C ILE A 79 -18.85 -11.63 21.75
N TRP A 80 -18.72 -12.92 22.08
CA TRP A 80 -17.85 -13.85 21.36
C TRP A 80 -18.26 -14.08 19.91
N ALA A 81 -19.57 -14.27 19.65
CA ALA A 81 -20.06 -14.43 18.28
C ALA A 81 -19.84 -13.15 17.45
N ILE A 82 -20.05 -11.98 18.07
CA ILE A 82 -19.82 -10.68 17.43
C ILE A 82 -18.34 -10.50 17.07
N PHE A 83 -17.45 -10.89 17.99
CA PHE A 83 -16.01 -10.87 17.76
C PHE A 83 -15.61 -11.79 16.59
N LEU A 84 -16.05 -13.05 16.60
CA LEU A 84 -15.74 -14.01 15.53
C LEU A 84 -16.24 -13.53 14.17
N PHE A 85 -17.48 -13.02 14.10
CA PHE A 85 -18.04 -12.49 12.86
C PHE A 85 -17.26 -11.27 12.36
N THR A 86 -16.88 -10.36 13.26
CA THR A 86 -16.11 -9.15 12.93
C THR A 86 -14.71 -9.53 12.44
N PHE A 87 -14.05 -10.47 13.12
CA PHE A 87 -12.74 -11.00 12.72
C PHE A 87 -12.79 -11.66 11.34
N PHE A 88 -13.82 -12.48 11.10
CA PHE A 88 -14.03 -13.11 9.82
C PHE A 88 -14.29 -12.08 8.70
N SER A 89 -15.07 -11.04 8.99
CA SER A 89 -15.35 -9.93 8.07
C SER A 89 -14.08 -9.15 7.71
N CYS A 90 -13.28 -8.76 8.71
CA CYS A 90 -12.01 -8.04 8.52
C CYS A 90 -11.03 -8.87 7.68
N THR A 91 -10.91 -10.15 7.99
CA THR A 91 -10.01 -11.07 7.28
C THR A 91 -10.44 -11.27 5.83
N THR A 92 -11.74 -11.46 5.59
CA THR A 92 -12.29 -11.59 4.23
C THR A 92 -12.03 -10.34 3.40
N MET A 93 -12.27 -9.15 3.98
CA MET A 93 -11.98 -7.87 3.31
C MET A 93 -10.49 -7.70 3.01
N PHE A 94 -9.62 -8.03 3.97
CA PHE A 94 -8.18 -8.00 3.76
C PHE A 94 -7.75 -8.90 2.60
N LEU A 95 -8.19 -10.16 2.57
CA LEU A 95 -7.84 -11.11 1.51
C LEU A 95 -8.39 -10.68 0.14
N LEU A 96 -9.60 -10.11 0.10
CA LEU A 96 -10.17 -9.56 -1.12
C LEU A 96 -9.31 -8.44 -1.70
N PHE A 97 -8.98 -7.43 -0.90
CA PHE A 97 -8.16 -6.31 -1.35
C PHE A 97 -6.75 -6.76 -1.70
N LYS A 98 -6.18 -7.72 -0.96
CA LYS A 98 -4.90 -8.35 -1.31
C LYS A 98 -4.94 -9.05 -2.65
N THR A 99 -6.01 -9.79 -2.93
CA THR A 99 -6.18 -10.45 -4.22
C THR A 99 -6.21 -9.41 -5.35
N ILE A 100 -6.97 -8.34 -5.19
CA ILE A 100 -7.01 -7.23 -6.16
C ILE A 100 -5.61 -6.61 -6.34
N ALA A 101 -4.90 -6.35 -5.25
CA ALA A 101 -3.55 -5.79 -5.27
C ALA A 101 -2.56 -6.67 -6.05
N VAL A 102 -2.62 -7.99 -5.85
CA VAL A 102 -1.75 -8.95 -6.53
C VAL A 102 -2.06 -9.03 -8.03
N PHE A 103 -3.34 -8.98 -8.42
CA PHE A 103 -3.73 -9.06 -9.83
C PHE A 103 -3.42 -7.78 -10.62
N LEU A 104 -3.63 -6.61 -10.01
CA LEU A 104 -3.50 -5.33 -10.69
C LEU A 104 -2.12 -4.66 -10.46
N GLY A 105 -1.32 -5.19 -9.55
CA GLY A 105 -0.02 -4.62 -9.18
C GLY A 105 -0.13 -3.17 -8.69
N GLY A 106 0.70 -2.28 -9.24
CA GLY A 106 0.74 -0.86 -8.86
C GLY A 106 -0.58 -0.10 -9.06
N TRP A 107 -1.44 -0.54 -10.00
CA TRP A 107 -2.76 0.04 -10.22
C TRP A 107 -3.82 -0.46 -9.25
N GLY A 108 -3.48 -1.47 -8.45
CA GLY A 108 -4.39 -2.08 -7.48
C GLY A 108 -4.97 -1.05 -6.52
N MET A 109 -4.18 -0.10 -6.03
CA MET A 109 -4.65 0.91 -5.07
C MET A 109 -5.82 1.74 -5.60
N LEU A 110 -5.77 2.13 -6.88
CA LEU A 110 -6.83 2.94 -7.50
C LEU A 110 -8.15 2.15 -7.57
N VAL A 111 -8.07 0.89 -7.99
CA VAL A 111 -9.26 0.01 -8.07
C VAL A 111 -9.78 -0.37 -6.70
N MET A 112 -8.90 -0.70 -5.76
CA MET A 112 -9.29 -1.01 -4.38
C MET A 112 -10.06 0.14 -3.73
N PHE A 113 -9.59 1.37 -3.93
CA PHE A 113 -10.27 2.57 -3.43
C PHE A 113 -11.67 2.73 -4.02
N SER A 114 -11.81 2.61 -5.35
CA SER A 114 -13.12 2.68 -6.01
C SER A 114 -14.07 1.57 -5.54
N VAL A 115 -13.57 0.33 -5.40
CA VAL A 115 -14.37 -0.82 -4.92
C VAL A 115 -14.84 -0.59 -3.48
N ASN A 116 -13.97 -0.10 -2.60
CA ASN A 116 -14.34 0.19 -1.22
C ASN A 116 -15.36 1.32 -1.14
N PHE A 117 -15.12 2.45 -1.83
CA PHE A 117 -16.05 3.57 -1.87
C PHE A 117 -17.43 3.10 -2.37
N MET A 118 -17.46 2.38 -3.50
CA MET A 118 -18.70 1.81 -4.02
C MET A 118 -19.36 0.86 -3.01
N GLY A 119 -18.58 0.02 -2.32
CA GLY A 119 -19.08 -0.88 -1.28
C GLY A 119 -19.70 -0.17 -0.09
N ILE A 120 -19.17 0.99 0.30
CA ILE A 120 -19.72 1.80 1.38
C ILE A 120 -21.12 2.30 1.04
N PHE A 121 -21.27 2.99 -0.09
CA PHE A 121 -22.58 3.52 -0.52
C PHE A 121 -23.57 2.41 -0.85
N SER A 122 -23.06 1.30 -1.37
CA SER A 122 -23.85 0.16 -1.80
C SER A 122 -24.15 -0.86 -0.69
N SER A 123 -23.68 -0.64 0.54
CA SER A 123 -23.79 -1.60 1.65
C SER A 123 -25.21 -1.73 2.22
N GLY A 124 -26.12 -0.80 1.93
CA GLY A 124 -27.45 -0.78 2.56
C GLY A 124 -27.45 -0.35 4.04
N GLY A 125 -26.31 0.15 4.54
CA GLY A 125 -26.15 0.62 5.92
C GLY A 125 -26.52 2.09 6.12
N ALA A 126 -25.96 2.99 5.32
CA ALA A 126 -26.24 4.43 5.39
C ALA A 126 -27.56 4.82 4.69
N PHE A 127 -27.88 4.13 3.59
CA PHE A 127 -29.07 4.37 2.78
C PHE A 127 -29.80 3.04 2.55
N PRO A 128 -31.15 3.01 2.63
CA PRO A 128 -31.91 1.80 2.39
C PRO A 128 -31.84 1.39 0.91
N LEU A 129 -31.66 0.09 0.64
CA LEU A 129 -31.50 -0.44 -0.73
C LEU A 129 -32.66 -0.11 -1.68
N SER A 130 -33.84 0.20 -1.16
CA SER A 130 -35.03 0.58 -1.92
C SER A 130 -34.92 1.96 -2.56
N THR A 131 -34.10 2.86 -2.00
CA THR A 131 -33.91 4.23 -2.53
C THR A 131 -32.68 4.34 -3.41
N LEU A 132 -31.91 3.26 -3.59
CA LEU A 132 -30.71 3.28 -4.40
C LEU A 132 -31.03 3.13 -5.90
N PRO A 133 -30.35 3.90 -6.77
CA PRO A 133 -30.39 3.67 -8.21
C PRO A 133 -30.00 2.23 -8.56
N ILE A 134 -30.55 1.71 -9.66
CA ILE A 134 -30.41 0.30 -10.10
C ILE A 134 -28.94 -0.13 -10.18
N VAL A 135 -28.05 0.74 -10.66
CA VAL A 135 -26.60 0.46 -10.76
C VAL A 135 -26.01 0.12 -9.39
N HIS A 136 -26.20 0.97 -8.39
CA HIS A 136 -25.70 0.69 -7.04
C HIS A 136 -26.37 -0.55 -6.44
N ARG A 137 -27.64 -0.78 -6.74
CA ARG A 137 -28.36 -1.96 -6.27
C ARG A 137 -27.74 -3.26 -6.82
N LEU A 138 -27.21 -3.25 -8.04
CA LEU A 138 -26.45 -4.38 -8.61
C LEU A 138 -25.13 -4.61 -7.86
N PHE A 139 -24.35 -3.54 -7.63
CA PHE A 139 -23.11 -3.62 -6.84
C PHE A 139 -23.38 -4.11 -5.42
N SER A 140 -24.54 -3.83 -4.85
CA SER A 140 -24.89 -4.28 -3.49
C SER A 140 -24.95 -5.79 -3.38
N ASN A 141 -25.38 -6.49 -4.43
CA ASN A 141 -25.44 -7.95 -4.45
C ASN A 141 -24.04 -8.59 -4.60
N ILE A 142 -23.12 -7.86 -5.23
CA ILE A 142 -21.79 -8.37 -5.61
C ILE A 142 -20.73 -8.04 -4.56
N LEU A 143 -20.92 -6.98 -3.75
CA LEU A 143 -19.89 -6.56 -2.81
C LEU A 143 -20.07 -7.21 -1.43
N PRO A 144 -19.00 -7.76 -0.83
CA PRO A 144 -19.05 -8.39 0.48
C PRO A 144 -19.45 -7.41 1.59
N THR A 145 -19.26 -6.10 1.38
CA THR A 145 -19.58 -5.05 2.36
C THR A 145 -21.05 -5.08 2.79
N ARG A 146 -21.98 -5.36 1.87
CA ARG A 146 -23.40 -5.49 2.21
C ARG A 146 -23.65 -6.64 3.18
N TYR A 147 -23.09 -7.81 2.87
CA TYR A 147 -23.22 -9.01 3.69
C TYR A 147 -22.61 -8.81 5.09
N ILE A 148 -21.53 -8.03 5.21
CA ILE A 148 -20.97 -7.64 6.52
C ILE A 148 -21.99 -6.79 7.30
N VAL A 149 -22.58 -5.76 6.69
CA VAL A 149 -23.58 -4.92 7.37
C VAL A 149 -24.78 -5.74 7.83
N ASP A 150 -25.31 -6.60 6.96
CA ASP A 150 -26.47 -7.45 7.27
C ASP A 150 -26.15 -8.45 8.38
N GLY A 151 -24.95 -9.06 8.37
CA GLY A 151 -24.52 -9.97 9.43
C GLY A 151 -24.29 -9.29 10.77
N ILE A 152 -23.62 -8.12 10.81
CA ILE A 152 -23.44 -7.36 12.06
C ILE A 152 -24.80 -6.90 12.60
N ARG A 153 -25.73 -6.49 11.72
CA ARG A 153 -27.09 -6.13 12.11
C ARG A 153 -27.83 -7.32 12.72
N ALA A 154 -27.73 -8.50 12.12
CA ALA A 154 -28.32 -9.73 12.66
C ALA A 154 -27.77 -10.08 14.05
N LEU A 155 -26.46 -9.95 14.28
CA LEU A 155 -25.87 -10.23 15.58
C LEU A 155 -26.21 -9.19 16.66
N LEU A 156 -26.16 -7.90 16.31
CA LEU A 156 -26.39 -6.85 17.29
C LEU A 156 -27.87 -6.74 17.69
N TYR A 157 -28.80 -6.91 16.74
CA TYR A 157 -30.21 -6.59 16.96
C TYR A 157 -31.16 -7.79 16.94
N TYR A 158 -30.78 -8.90 16.29
CA TYR A 158 -31.66 -10.05 16.07
C TYR A 158 -31.11 -11.35 16.67
N ASP A 159 -30.30 -11.24 17.72
CA ASP A 159 -29.73 -12.37 18.48
C ASP A 159 -28.94 -13.37 17.62
N GLY A 160 -28.40 -12.91 16.48
CA GLY A 160 -27.63 -13.79 15.58
C GLY A 160 -28.47 -14.88 14.91
N ARG A 161 -29.80 -14.71 14.78
CA ARG A 161 -30.64 -15.67 14.05
C ARG A 161 -30.19 -15.80 12.60
N LEU A 162 -29.97 -17.04 12.14
CA LEU A 162 -29.56 -17.34 10.76
C LEU A 162 -30.55 -16.79 9.72
N GLU A 163 -31.84 -16.88 10.04
CA GLU A 163 -32.96 -16.38 9.22
C GLU A 163 -33.01 -14.85 9.11
N ALA A 164 -32.40 -14.13 10.06
CA ALA A 164 -32.40 -12.66 10.09
C ALA A 164 -31.34 -12.04 9.15
N GLY A 165 -30.71 -12.86 8.30
CA GLY A 165 -29.67 -12.43 7.36
C GLY A 165 -28.27 -12.93 7.71
N LEU A 166 -28.05 -13.48 8.91
CA LEU A 166 -26.73 -13.99 9.30
C LEU A 166 -26.30 -15.20 8.46
N GLY A 167 -27.22 -16.11 8.13
CA GLY A 167 -26.89 -17.29 7.30
C GLY A 167 -26.46 -16.90 5.89
N GLN A 168 -27.17 -15.94 5.28
CA GLN A 168 -26.81 -15.39 3.97
C GLN A 168 -25.46 -14.65 4.03
N ALA A 169 -25.24 -13.86 5.09
CA ALA A 169 -23.98 -13.15 5.28
C ALA A 169 -22.78 -14.09 5.41
N LEU A 170 -22.88 -15.11 6.28
CA LEU A 170 -21.84 -16.12 6.46
C LEU A 170 -21.59 -16.92 5.19
N GLY A 171 -22.65 -17.34 4.48
CA GLY A 171 -22.53 -18.05 3.22
C GLY A 171 -21.77 -17.24 2.17
N ALA A 172 -22.17 -15.99 1.95
CA ALA A 172 -21.50 -15.10 1.01
C ALA A 172 -20.05 -14.84 1.41
N LEU A 173 -19.78 -14.43 2.66
CA LEU A 173 -18.42 -14.16 3.13
C LEU A 173 -17.51 -15.39 3.03
N SER A 174 -18.03 -16.58 3.35
CA SER A 174 -17.28 -17.84 3.23
C SER A 174 -16.88 -18.12 1.79
N ILE A 175 -17.76 -17.86 0.82
CA ILE A 175 -17.43 -17.98 -0.60
C ILE A 175 -16.30 -17.00 -0.97
N TYR A 176 -16.39 -15.73 -0.58
CA TYR A 176 -15.31 -14.76 -0.84
C TYR A 176 -14.00 -15.16 -0.16
N PHE A 177 -14.05 -15.61 1.08
CA PHE A 177 -12.90 -16.04 1.85
C PHE A 177 -12.18 -17.20 1.16
N VAL A 178 -12.91 -18.28 0.84
CA VAL A 178 -12.34 -19.46 0.18
C VAL A 178 -11.83 -19.12 -1.21
N LEU A 179 -12.57 -18.34 -1.99
CA LEU A 179 -12.18 -17.95 -3.34
C LEU A 179 -10.89 -17.12 -3.34
N THR A 180 -10.83 -16.06 -2.54
CA THR A 180 -9.65 -15.18 -2.46
C THR A 180 -8.44 -15.92 -1.90
N LEU A 181 -8.63 -16.76 -0.88
CA LEU A 181 -7.56 -17.58 -0.32
C LEU A 181 -7.02 -18.59 -1.35
N ALA A 182 -7.89 -19.31 -2.07
CA ALA A 182 -7.49 -20.26 -3.10
C ALA A 182 -6.72 -19.57 -4.24
N ILE A 183 -7.17 -18.39 -4.66
CA ILE A 183 -6.49 -17.58 -5.67
C ILE A 183 -5.08 -17.20 -5.20
N LEU A 184 -4.94 -16.70 -3.97
CA LEU A 184 -3.64 -16.32 -3.41
C LEU A 184 -2.69 -17.52 -3.28
N ILE A 185 -3.18 -18.66 -2.79
CA ILE A 185 -2.38 -19.89 -2.68
C ILE A 185 -1.92 -20.37 -4.06
N THR A 186 -2.82 -20.36 -5.05
CA THR A 186 -2.50 -20.72 -6.44
C THR A 186 -1.43 -19.81 -7.02
N PHE A 187 -1.53 -18.50 -6.74
CA PHE A 187 -0.54 -17.53 -7.17
C PHE A 187 0.83 -17.78 -6.52
N ILE A 188 0.87 -18.05 -5.22
CA ILE A 188 2.11 -18.42 -4.49
C ILE A 188 2.73 -19.69 -5.08
N ALA A 189 1.92 -20.72 -5.33
CA ALA A 189 2.37 -21.98 -5.90
C ALA A 189 2.94 -21.79 -7.32
N ASN A 190 2.29 -20.97 -8.15
CA ASN A 190 2.77 -20.63 -9.48
C ASN A 190 4.13 -19.91 -9.43
N ILE A 191 4.31 -18.93 -8.54
CA ILE A 191 5.59 -18.24 -8.38
C ILE A 191 6.71 -19.22 -7.98
N LYS A 192 6.44 -20.12 -7.03
CA LYS A 192 7.41 -21.15 -6.62
C LYS A 192 7.80 -22.06 -7.78
N LYS A 193 6.83 -22.54 -8.57
CA LYS A 193 7.07 -23.38 -9.74
C LYS A 193 7.96 -22.70 -10.78
N TYR A 194 7.74 -21.41 -11.07
CA TYR A 194 8.60 -20.66 -12.00
C TYR A 194 10.04 -20.51 -11.48
N LYS A 195 10.22 -20.41 -10.16
CA LYS A 195 11.56 -20.33 -9.54
C LYS A 195 12.31 -21.66 -9.61
N GLU A 196 11.61 -22.80 -9.46
CA GLU A 196 12.17 -24.15 -9.54
C GLU A 196 12.50 -24.62 -10.97
N VAL A 197 11.85 -24.04 -11.99
CA VAL A 197 12.15 -24.34 -13.41
C VAL A 197 13.37 -23.55 -13.92
N LYS A 198 13.70 -22.41 -13.32
CA LYS A 198 14.84 -21.56 -13.73
C LYS A 198 16.22 -21.74 -13.02
N PRO A 199 16.51 -22.74 -12.16
CA PRO A 199 17.78 -22.77 -11.45
C PRO A 199 18.98 -23.33 -12.24
N VAL A 200 18.85 -23.69 -13.54
CA VAL A 200 19.93 -24.38 -14.30
C VAL A 200 20.41 -23.64 -15.57
N GLU A 201 19.75 -22.58 -16.04
CA GLU A 201 20.12 -21.95 -17.34
C GLU A 201 20.89 -20.61 -17.24
N SER A 202 21.25 -20.18 -16.02
CA SER A 202 22.11 -18.99 -15.81
C SER A 202 23.54 -19.39 -15.45
N GLY A 203 24.07 -20.43 -16.12
CA GLY A 203 25.42 -20.96 -15.94
C GLY A 203 26.25 -21.03 -17.22
N LYS A 204 25.74 -20.58 -18.38
CA LYS A 204 26.53 -20.52 -19.62
C LYS A 204 27.17 -19.15 -19.73
N LYS A 205 28.42 -19.07 -19.28
CA LYS A 205 29.35 -18.00 -19.63
C LYS A 205 29.34 -17.87 -21.16
N ILE A 206 28.81 -16.76 -21.65
CA ILE A 206 29.03 -16.35 -23.04
C ILE A 206 30.45 -15.82 -23.07
N GLY A 207 31.42 -16.73 -23.19
CA GLY A 207 32.77 -16.38 -23.60
C GLY A 207 32.68 -15.95 -25.05
N VAL A 208 32.62 -14.65 -25.29
CA VAL A 208 32.92 -14.11 -26.61
C VAL A 208 34.43 -13.99 -26.66
N GLU A 209 35.02 -15.04 -27.21
CA GLU A 209 36.39 -15.08 -27.70
C GLU A 209 36.50 -14.05 -28.83
N VAL A 210 37.08 -12.89 -28.51
CA VAL A 210 37.56 -11.95 -29.51
C VAL A 210 39.01 -12.30 -29.74
N GLU A 211 39.21 -13.26 -30.63
CA GLU A 211 40.47 -13.48 -31.34
C GLU A 211 40.77 -12.19 -32.13
N ASN A 212 41.85 -11.51 -31.76
CA ASN A 212 42.61 -10.65 -32.65
C ASN A 212 44.05 -10.68 -32.16
N GLU A 213 44.79 -11.68 -32.64
CA GLU A 213 46.25 -11.68 -32.65
C GLU A 213 46.79 -10.48 -33.45
N ILE A 214 48.01 -10.07 -33.08
CA ILE A 214 49.11 -9.45 -33.87
C ILE A 214 49.80 -8.33 -33.02
N PRO A 215 51.15 -8.31 -32.85
CA PRO A 215 52.03 -9.26 -32.19
C PRO A 215 52.92 -8.58 -31.11
N HIS A 216 53.75 -9.36 -30.42
CA HIS A 216 54.73 -8.90 -29.43
C HIS A 216 55.66 -7.75 -29.87
N LYS A 217 55.86 -6.76 -28.99
CA LYS A 217 57.18 -6.12 -28.79
C LYS A 217 57.41 -5.75 -27.33
N SER A 218 58.36 -6.44 -26.71
CA SER A 218 58.94 -6.12 -25.39
C SER A 218 59.72 -4.81 -25.44
N HIS A 219 59.52 -3.92 -24.47
CA HIS A 219 60.58 -3.05 -23.95
C HIS A 219 60.22 -2.59 -22.52
N ASN A 220 61.14 -2.89 -21.59
CA ASN A 220 61.16 -2.41 -20.22
C ASN A 220 61.69 -0.96 -20.13
N HIS A 221 61.35 -0.34 -18.99
CA HIS A 221 61.92 0.87 -18.36
C HIS A 221 61.61 2.24 -18.98
N GLU A 222 60.92 3.08 -18.20
CA GLU A 222 61.50 4.23 -17.47
C GLU A 222 60.52 5.41 -17.29
N ASN A 223 60.23 5.69 -16.02
CA ASN A 223 59.87 6.96 -15.39
C ASN A 223 59.66 8.21 -16.28
N ARG A 224 58.44 8.78 -16.32
CA ARG A 224 58.24 10.23 -16.46
C ARG A 224 56.84 10.70 -16.04
N GLU A 225 56.87 11.68 -15.15
CA GLU A 225 55.77 12.45 -14.56
C GLU A 225 55.02 13.38 -15.57
N ILE A 226 53.70 13.50 -15.32
CA ILE A 226 52.81 14.68 -15.29
C ILE A 226 52.66 15.59 -16.54
N HIS A 227 51.39 15.79 -16.95
CA HIS A 227 50.68 17.03 -17.38
C HIS A 227 49.61 16.69 -18.43
N HIS A 228 48.37 17.21 -18.52
CA HIS A 228 47.66 18.38 -18.00
C HIS A 228 46.15 18.12 -18.22
N THR A 229 45.28 18.23 -17.19
CA THR A 229 43.87 18.64 -17.38
C THR A 229 43.28 19.23 -16.09
N GLY A 230 44.01 20.12 -15.42
CA GLY A 230 43.57 20.79 -14.17
C GLY A 230 42.77 22.08 -14.36
N GLU A 231 42.71 22.63 -15.58
CA GLU A 231 42.22 24.00 -15.81
C GLU A 231 40.68 24.11 -15.78
N LYS A 232 39.95 23.03 -16.09
CA LYS A 232 38.47 23.03 -16.13
C LYS A 232 37.84 22.87 -14.75
N ASP A 233 38.51 22.20 -13.83
CA ASP A 233 37.99 21.94 -12.49
C ASP A 233 38.12 23.16 -11.56
N GLU A 234 39.11 24.02 -11.78
CA GLU A 234 39.29 25.26 -11.01
C GLU A 234 38.24 26.32 -11.37
N GLN A 235 37.92 26.47 -12.67
CA GLN A 235 36.86 27.37 -13.12
C GLN A 235 35.48 26.93 -12.62
N PHE A 236 35.22 25.62 -12.57
CA PHE A 236 33.97 25.09 -12.04
C PHE A 236 33.83 25.31 -10.52
N ARG A 237 34.93 25.20 -9.78
CA ARG A 237 34.97 25.48 -8.33
C ARG A 237 34.84 26.98 -8.02
N GLN A 238 35.39 27.87 -8.85
CA GLN A 238 35.16 29.32 -8.73
C GLN A 238 33.71 29.70 -9.05
N ALA A 239 33.08 29.09 -10.05
CA ALA A 239 31.67 29.34 -10.37
C ALA A 239 30.74 28.92 -9.21
N LEU A 240 31.04 27.79 -8.57
CA LEU A 240 30.28 27.30 -7.41
C LEU A 240 30.46 28.18 -6.16
N SER A 241 31.64 28.75 -5.94
CA SER A 241 31.88 29.63 -4.79
C SER A 241 31.18 31.00 -4.95
N HIS A 242 31.09 31.53 -6.16
CA HIS A 242 30.32 32.74 -6.45
C HIS A 242 28.80 32.54 -6.27
N LEU A 243 28.27 31.37 -6.63
CA LEU A 243 26.87 30.99 -6.42
C LEU A 243 26.52 30.80 -4.93
N ALA A 244 27.46 30.26 -4.15
CA ALA A 244 27.29 30.13 -2.70
C ALA A 244 27.33 31.48 -1.98
N LYS A 245 28.14 32.43 -2.48
CA LYS A 245 28.26 33.77 -1.89
C LYS A 245 27.06 34.68 -2.22
N GLY A 246 26.48 34.54 -3.41
CA GLY A 246 25.29 35.30 -3.83
C GLY A 246 24.00 34.98 -3.08
N LYS A 247 23.94 33.87 -2.33
CA LYS A 247 22.74 33.47 -1.57
C LYS A 247 22.72 33.98 -0.13
N GLN A 248 23.76 34.67 0.33
CA GLN A 248 23.87 35.20 1.70
C GLN A 248 23.63 36.70 1.83
N GLU A 249 23.51 37.47 0.74
CA GLU A 249 23.24 38.93 0.80
C GLU A 249 21.75 39.29 0.79
N GLU A 250 20.83 38.34 0.57
CA GLU A 250 19.39 38.63 0.44
C GLU A 250 18.62 38.62 1.77
N LYS A 251 19.27 39.03 2.87
CA LYS A 251 18.61 39.26 4.15
C LYS A 251 19.18 40.49 4.87
N GLN A 252 19.20 41.61 4.15
CA GLN A 252 19.32 42.93 4.78
C GLN A 252 17.93 43.54 4.84
N GLU A 253 17.42 43.66 6.06
CA GLU A 253 16.16 44.32 6.39
C GLU A 253 16.27 45.79 5.98
N MET A 254 15.44 46.21 5.03
CA MET A 254 15.48 47.54 4.41
C MET A 254 14.86 48.56 5.38
N ASP A 255 15.62 49.60 5.71
CA ASP A 255 15.21 50.66 6.64
C ASP A 255 14.11 51.55 6.03
N ASP A 256 13.07 51.84 6.81
CA ASP A 256 11.82 52.48 6.37
C ASP A 256 12.01 53.85 5.70
N ASP A 257 13.11 54.55 6.01
CA ASP A 257 13.45 55.85 5.46
C ASP A 257 13.99 55.78 4.01
N GLU A 258 14.62 54.67 3.62
CA GLU A 258 15.11 54.45 2.26
C GLU A 258 13.95 54.15 1.30
N PHE A 259 12.93 53.41 1.77
CA PHE A 259 11.71 53.12 1.02
C PHE A 259 10.87 54.40 0.77
N ARG A 260 10.83 55.31 1.75
CA ARG A 260 10.15 56.62 1.64
C ARG A 260 10.79 57.53 0.59
N ASN A 261 12.12 57.52 0.47
CA ASN A 261 12.83 58.30 -0.54
C ASN A 261 12.70 57.71 -1.94
N ALA A 262 12.63 56.39 -2.07
CA ALA A 262 12.35 55.70 -3.34
C ALA A 262 10.94 56.01 -3.88
N LEU A 263 9.93 56.13 -3.00
CA LEU A 263 8.58 56.52 -3.41
C LEU A 263 8.49 57.99 -3.86
N LYS A 264 9.27 58.90 -3.26
CA LYS A 264 9.33 60.30 -3.68
C LYS A 264 10.00 60.47 -5.05
N SER A 265 10.96 59.63 -5.42
CA SER A 265 11.64 59.70 -6.72
C SER A 265 10.75 59.20 -7.87
N LEU A 266 9.83 58.28 -7.60
CA LEU A 266 8.83 57.79 -8.58
C LEU A 266 7.72 58.80 -8.87
N HIS A 267 7.33 59.64 -7.90
CA HIS A 267 6.28 60.64 -8.08
C HIS A 267 6.74 61.93 -8.81
N LYS A 268 8.04 62.08 -9.07
CA LYS A 268 8.60 63.23 -9.81
C LYS A 268 8.74 62.98 -11.32
N LYS A 269 8.31 61.80 -11.80
CA LYS A 269 8.46 61.35 -13.19
C LYS A 269 7.13 61.14 -13.91
N LYS A 270 6.13 61.95 -13.58
CA LYS A 270 4.89 62.12 -14.35
C LYS A 270 4.52 63.59 -14.44
#